data_AF-A0A847GGF7-F1
#
_entry.id   AF-A0A847GGF7-F1
#
_cell.length_a   1.000
_cell.length_b   1.000
_cell.length_c   1.000
_cell.angle_alpha   90.00
_cell.angle_beta   90.00
_cell.angle_gamma   90.00
#
_symmetry.space_group_name_H-M   'P 1'
#
loop_
_entity.id
_entity.type
_entity.pdbx_description
1 polymer ?
#
loop_
_entity_poly.entity_id
_entity_poly.type
_entity_poly.pdbx_seq_one_letter_code
_entity_poly.pdbx_strand_id
1 'polypeptide(L)' 'VYAGNLPGRVGGRENTLCGACGALLVERRGFHVMRQRVNGGMCPDCGVSVPGRWVSRQA' A
#
# COMPACT_ATOMS: atom_id res chain seq x y z
N VAL A 1 4.83 -13.02 -17.94
CA VAL A 1 3.54 -12.42 -17.52
C VAL A 1 3.81 -11.46 -16.37
N TYR A 2 3.33 -10.22 -16.42
CA TYR A 2 3.51 -9.22 -15.35
C TYR A 2 2.31 -9.20 -14.42
N ALA A 3 2.52 -8.81 -13.16
CA ALA A 3 1.46 -8.76 -12.15
C ALA A 3 0.27 -7.87 -12.59
N GLY A 4 0.56 -6.75 -13.25
CA GLY A 4 -0.46 -5.83 -13.78
C GLY A 4 -1.36 -6.40 -14.89
N ASN A 5 -0.94 -7.48 -15.56
CA ASN A 5 -1.75 -8.12 -16.61
C ASN A 5 -2.83 -9.05 -16.04
N LEU A 6 -2.83 -9.31 -14.73
CA LEU A 6 -3.75 -10.23 -14.06
C LEU A 6 -4.28 -9.62 -12.74
N PRO A 7 -5.09 -8.55 -12.80
CA PRO A 7 -5.59 -7.86 -11.61
C PRO A 7 -6.38 -8.81 -10.70
N GLY A 8 -6.10 -8.78 -9.39
CA GLY A 8 -6.77 -9.63 -8.40
C GLY A 8 -6.45 -11.12 -8.49
N ARG A 9 -5.50 -11.52 -9.36
CA ARG A 9 -5.09 -12.91 -9.58
C ARG A 9 -3.63 -13.20 -9.23
N VAL A 10 -2.93 -12.22 -8.67
CA VAL A 10 -1.48 -12.29 -8.39
C VAL A 10 -1.16 -12.31 -6.88
N GLY A 11 -2.17 -12.56 -6.05
CA GLY A 11 -2.07 -12.56 -4.59
C GLY A 11 -1.67 -11.18 -4.06
N GLY A 12 -0.89 -11.14 -2.98
CA GLY A 12 -0.45 -9.90 -2.35
C GLY A 12 0.56 -9.05 -3.15
N ARG A 13 0.91 -9.44 -4.38
CA ARG A 13 1.92 -8.73 -5.19
C ARG A 13 1.44 -7.39 -5.76
N GLU A 14 0.15 -7.10 -5.67
CA GLU A 14 -0.42 -5.78 -5.99
C GLU A 14 -0.30 -4.81 -4.80
N ASN A 15 -0.09 -5.33 -3.59
CA ASN A 15 -0.14 -4.54 -2.38
C ASN A 15 1.18 -3.86 -2.08
N THR A 16 1.11 -2.74 -1.34
CA THR A 16 2.29 -2.11 -0.75
C THR A 16 2.41 -2.59 0.69
N LEU A 17 3.55 -3.20 1.02
CA LEU A 17 3.91 -3.62 2.37
C LEU A 17 4.91 -2.63 2.98
N CYS A 18 4.95 -2.56 4.31
CA CYS A 18 5.98 -1.83 5.02
C CYS A 18 7.34 -2.50 4.81
N GLY A 19 8.34 -1.72 4.37
CA GLY A 19 9.70 -2.24 4.17
C GLY A 19 10.42 -2.62 5.46
N ALA A 20 9.96 -2.15 6.63
CA ALA A 20 10.58 -2.45 7.92
C ALA A 20 9.93 -3.63 8.65
N CYS A 21 8.59 -3.67 8.74
CA CYS A 21 7.87 -4.68 9.52
C CYS A 21 6.99 -5.62 8.69
N GLY A 22 6.88 -5.41 7.37
CA GLY A 22 6.05 -6.25 6.49
C GLY A 22 4.54 -5.99 6.59
N ALA A 23 4.08 -5.07 7.44
CA ALA A 23 2.66 -4.74 7.58
C ALA A 23 2.04 -4.30 6.24
N LEU A 24 0.81 -4.73 5.97
CA LEU A 24 0.05 -4.28 4.81
C LEU A 24 -0.31 -2.79 4.96
N LEU A 25 0.26 -1.95 4.09
CA LEU A 25 0.05 -0.50 4.10
C LEU A 25 -1.01 -0.06 3.09
N VAL A 26 -0.92 -0.57 1.86
CA VAL A 26 -1.87 -0.24 0.78
C VAL A 26 -2.36 -1.53 0.15
N GLU A 27 -3.66 -1.76 0.23
CA GLU A 27 -4.33 -2.87 -0.44
C GLU A 27 -4.83 -2.42 -1.81
N ARG A 28 -4.48 -3.15 -2.86
CA ARG A 28 -4.80 -2.79 -4.25
C ARG A 28 -5.41 -3.95 -5.02
N ARG A 29 -6.23 -3.60 -6.01
CA ARG A 29 -6.67 -4.51 -7.08
C ARG A 29 -6.61 -3.75 -8.41
N GLY A 30 -5.70 -4.14 -9.29
CA GLY A 30 -5.35 -3.36 -10.47
C GLY A 30 -4.96 -1.93 -10.11
N PHE A 31 -5.63 -0.95 -10.72
CA PHE A 31 -5.41 0.48 -10.46
C PHE A 31 -6.22 1.03 -9.28
N HIS A 32 -7.06 0.23 -8.63
CA HIS A 32 -7.90 0.67 -7.53
C HIS A 32 -7.23 0.44 -6.17
N VAL A 33 -7.27 1.47 -5.30
CA VAL A 33 -6.87 1.38 -3.90
C VAL A 33 -8.08 0.98 -3.07
N MET A 34 -8.01 -0.20 -2.46
CA MET A 34 -9.09 -0.74 -1.61
C MET A 34 -8.92 -0.28 -0.15
N ARG A 35 -7.68 -0.15 0.32
CA ARG A 35 -7.34 0.30 1.67
C ARG A 35 -6.04 1.08 1.68
N GLN A 36 -5.98 2.15 2.46
CA GLN A 36 -4.79 2.98 2.71
C GLN A 36 -4.60 3.14 4.21
N ARG A 37 -3.49 2.65 4.74
CA ARG A 37 -3.18 2.68 6.18
C ARG A 37 -2.03 3.63 6.53
N VAL A 38 -1.33 4.19 5.54
CA VAL A 38 -0.25 5.15 5.83
C VAL A 38 -0.85 6.42 6.42
N ASN A 39 -0.33 6.81 7.58
CA ASN A 39 -0.80 7.98 8.33
C ASN A 39 0.34 9.00 8.45
N GLY A 40 0.15 10.21 7.92
CA GLY A 40 1.20 11.24 7.93
C GLY A 40 2.51 10.81 7.27
N GLY A 41 2.46 9.86 6.34
CA GLY A 41 3.65 9.26 5.73
C GLY A 41 4.36 8.22 6.58
N MET A 42 3.74 7.72 7.64
CA MET A 42 4.32 6.70 8.53
C MET A 42 3.53 5.40 8.51
N CYS A 43 4.22 4.29 8.77
CA CYS A 43 3.61 3.01 9.03
C CYS A 43 2.90 3.07 10.39
N PRO A 44 1.60 2.77 10.47
CA PRO A 44 0.88 2.82 11.74
C PRO A 44 1.33 1.73 12.73
N ASP A 45 1.97 0.66 12.24
CA ASP A 45 2.28 -0.51 13.06
C ASP A 45 3.68 -0.45 13.68
N CYS A 46 4.66 0.17 13.00
CA CYS A 46 6.03 0.29 13.51
C CYS A 46 6.61 1.71 13.51
N GLY A 47 5.86 2.71 13.04
CA GLY A 47 6.26 4.11 13.04
C GLY A 47 7.32 4.50 11.99
N VAL A 48 7.83 3.55 11.19
CA VAL A 48 8.82 3.88 10.16
C VAL A 48 8.23 4.83 9.11
N SER A 49 9.04 5.78 8.64
CA SER A 49 8.70 6.62 7.50
C SER A 49 8.51 5.74 6.25
N VAL A 50 7.40 5.93 5.55
CA VAL A 50 7.05 5.23 4.32
C VAL A 50 7.31 6.19 3.15
N PRO A 51 8.27 5.90 2.26
CA PRO A 51 8.51 6.73 1.09
C PRO A 51 7.27 6.81 0.20
N GLY A 52 6.90 8.01 -0.25
CA GLY A 52 5.75 8.21 -1.14
C GLY A 52 5.18 9.62 -1.09
N ARG A 53 4.18 9.87 -1.95
CA ARG A 53 3.34 11.08 -1.91
C ARG A 53 2.04 10.73 -1.19
N TRP A 54 1.97 11.07 0.08
CA TRP A 54 0.79 10.85 0.91
C TRP A 54 -0.01 12.15 0.94
N VAL A 55 -1.07 12.21 0.14
CA VAL A 55 -2.03 13.30 0.26
C VAL A 55 -2.88 13.03 1.50
N SER A 56 -2.84 13.94 2.46
CA SER A 56 -3.87 14.02 3.49
C SER A 56 -5.18 14.19 2.72
N ARG A 57 -6.13 13.27 2.85
CA ARG A 57 -7.49 13.54 2.37
C ARG A 57 -7.94 14.84 3.05
N GLN A 58 -8.05 15.91 2.27
CA GLN A 58 -8.74 17.12 2.71
C GLN A 58 -10.18 16.71 2.98
N ALA A 59 -10.68 17.16 4.13
CA ALA A 59 -12.03 16.89 4.63
C ALA A 59 -13.10 17.25 3.59
#